data_AF-R5DVA2-F1
#
_entry.id   AF-R5DVA2-F1
#
_cell.length_a   1.000
_cell.length_b   1.000
_cell.length_c   1.000
_cell.angle_alpha   90.00
_cell.angle_beta   90.00
_cell.angle_gamma   90.00
#
_symmetry.space_group_name_H-M   'P 1'
#
loop_
_entity.id
_entity.type
_entity.pdbx_description
1 polymer ?
#
loop_
_entity_poly.entity_id
_entity_poly.type
_entity_poly.pdbx_seq_one_letter_code
_entity_poly.pdbx_strand_id
1 'polypeptide(L)' 'MVKKIFIIFYRLTVHKIPVGMFIKILMEENVRSYRYDCVVIGGGASGMMAAVTAAQKGAKTALIDKMEQKQP' A
#
# COMPACT_ATOMS: atom_id res chain seq x y z
N MET A 1 28.05 -31.14 14.69
CA MET A 1 28.10 -31.38 13.22
C MET A 1 27.03 -30.61 12.44
N VAL A 2 25.77 -30.58 12.90
CA VAL A 2 24.63 -29.88 12.28
C VAL A 2 24.77 -28.35 12.09
N LYS A 3 25.43 -27.64 13.00
CA LYS A 3 25.56 -26.16 12.91
C LYS A 3 26.38 -25.69 11.68
N LYS A 4 27.36 -26.50 11.23
CA LYS A 4 28.16 -26.21 10.03
C LYS A 4 27.36 -26.37 8.73
N ILE A 5 26.46 -27.37 8.68
CA ILE A 5 25.61 -27.61 7.50
C ILE A 5 24.62 -26.45 7.30
N PHE A 6 24.08 -25.91 8.40
CA PHE A 6 23.11 -24.81 8.35
C PHE A 6 23.76 -23.51 7.86
N ILE A 7 25.01 -23.23 8.28
CA ILE A 7 25.79 -22.08 7.82
C ILE A 7 26.15 -22.17 6.34
N ILE A 8 26.46 -23.36 5.83
CA ILE A 8 26.75 -23.57 4.41
C ILE A 8 25.49 -23.38 3.57
N PHE A 9 24.34 -23.86 4.04
CA PHE A 9 23.05 -23.68 3.37
C PHE A 9 22.65 -22.20 3.32
N TYR A 10 22.79 -21.47 4.44
CA TYR A 10 22.54 -20.03 4.50
C TYR A 10 23.51 -19.24 3.60
N ARG A 11 24.80 -19.64 3.56
CA ARG A 11 25.81 -19.00 2.70
C ARG A 11 25.49 -19.21 1.22
N LEU A 12 25.00 -20.39 0.81
CA LEU A 12 24.67 -20.69 -0.59
C LEU A 12 23.45 -19.90 -1.09
N THR A 13 22.43 -19.75 -0.24
CA THR A 13 21.17 -19.06 -0.62
C THR A 13 21.34 -17.55 -0.71
N VAL A 14 22.14 -16.95 0.19
CA VAL A 14 22.25 -15.48 0.29
C VAL A 14 23.24 -14.89 -0.73
N HIS A 15 24.25 -15.65 -1.17
CA HIS A 15 25.26 -15.12 -2.11
C HIS A 15 24.81 -15.07 -3.57
N LYS A 16 23.75 -15.79 -3.94
CA LYS A 16 23.19 -15.75 -5.31
C LYS A 16 22.09 -14.71 -5.50
N ILE A 17 21.63 -14.06 -4.45
CA ILE A 17 20.67 -12.97 -4.57
C ILE A 17 21.49 -11.68 -4.60
N PRO A 18 21.59 -10.98 -5.75
CA PRO A 18 22.23 -9.68 -5.76
C PRO A 18 21.51 -8.81 -4.74
N VAL A 19 22.26 -8.13 -3.87
CA VAL A 19 21.74 -7.25 -2.80
C VAL A 19 20.65 -6.29 -3.31
N GLY A 20 20.73 -5.86 -4.58
CA GLY A 20 19.70 -5.06 -5.23
C GLY A 20 18.33 -5.74 -5.37
N MET A 21 18.27 -7.07 -5.54
CA MET A 21 17.02 -7.83 -5.59
C MET A 21 16.39 -8.01 -4.20
N PHE A 22 17.21 -8.16 -3.15
CA PHE A 22 16.73 -8.20 -1.77
C PHE A 22 16.17 -6.84 -1.33
N ILE A 23 16.85 -5.75 -1.71
CA ILE A 23 16.36 -4.38 -1.49
C ILE A 23 15.06 -4.13 -2.25
N LYS A 24 14.95 -4.58 -3.52
CA LYS A 24 13.73 -4.44 -4.30
C LYS A 24 12.55 -5.19 -3.69
N ILE A 25 12.75 -6.42 -3.22
CA ILE A 25 11.72 -7.21 -2.52
C ILE A 25 11.27 -6.52 -1.21
N LEU A 26 12.21 -5.92 -0.47
CA LEU A 26 11.89 -5.17 0.75
C LEU A 26 11.21 -3.82 0.47
N MET A 27 11.37 -3.28 -0.74
CA MET A 27 10.98 -1.92 -1.14
C MET A 27 9.94 -1.89 -2.26
N GLU A 28 9.27 -3.02 -2.51
CA GLU A 28 8.17 -3.10 -3.47
C GLU A 28 6.96 -2.38 -2.83
N GLU A 29 6.91 -1.05 -2.98
CA GLU A 29 5.71 -0.31 -2.66
C GLU A 29 4.59 -0.82 -3.56
N ASN A 30 3.52 -1.31 -2.92
CA ASN A 30 2.34 -1.81 -3.60
C ASN A 30 1.51 -0.61 -4.08
N VAL A 31 2.03 0.14 -5.07
CA VAL A 31 1.37 1.31 -5.65
C VAL A 31 0.20 0.81 -6.49
N ARG A 32 -0.96 0.69 -5.86
CA ARG A 32 -2.20 0.38 -6.56
C ARG A 32 -2.69 1.64 -7.26
N SER A 33 -2.56 1.70 -8.58
CA SER A 33 -3.14 2.76 -9.37
C SER A 33 -4.64 2.53 -9.56
N TYR A 34 -5.47 3.37 -8.97
CA TYR A 34 -6.90 3.40 -9.22
C TYR A 34 -7.25 4.67 -10.01
N ARG A 35 -8.01 4.52 -11.11
CA ARG A 35 -8.54 5.68 -11.84
C ARG A 35 -9.86 6.11 -11.24
N TYR A 36 -9.98 7.40 -10.94
CA TYR A 36 -11.16 8.09 -10.43
C TYR A 36 -11.36 9.37 -11.24
N ASP A 37 -12.61 9.77 -11.40
CA ASP A 37 -12.97 11.03 -12.06
C ASP A 37 -12.93 12.21 -11.08
N CYS A 38 -13.16 11.92 -9.78
CA CYS A 38 -13.14 12.91 -8.71
C CYS A 38 -12.52 12.31 -7.43
N VAL A 39 -11.67 13.08 -6.76
CA VAL A 39 -11.12 12.74 -5.43
C VAL A 39 -11.44 13.89 -4.48
N VAL A 40 -12.08 13.58 -3.36
CA VAL A 40 -12.44 14.52 -2.30
C VAL A 40 -11.62 14.21 -1.06
N ILE A 41 -10.93 15.22 -0.53
CA ILE A 41 -10.09 15.12 0.65
C ILE A 41 -10.77 15.86 1.82
N GLY A 42 -11.05 15.13 2.90
CA GLY A 42 -11.76 15.58 4.09
C GLY A 42 -13.22 15.12 4.11
N GLY A 43 -13.64 14.44 5.18
CA GLY A 43 -14.97 13.84 5.36
C GLY A 43 -15.93 14.65 6.24
N GLY A 44 -15.65 15.94 6.44
CA GLY A 44 -16.60 16.86 7.09
C GLY A 44 -17.88 17.07 6.26
N ALA A 45 -18.85 17.81 6.80
CA ALA A 45 -20.16 18.01 6.16
C ALA A 45 -20.05 18.49 4.70
N SER A 46 -19.17 19.44 4.40
CA SER A 46 -18.93 19.94 3.05
C SER A 46 -18.30 18.90 2.13
N GLY A 47 -17.29 18.15 2.60
CA GLY A 47 -16.60 17.12 1.83
C GLY A 47 -17.50 15.93 1.50
N MET A 48 -18.33 15.51 2.46
CA MET A 48 -19.32 14.46 2.24
C MET A 48 -20.36 14.88 1.20
N MET A 49 -20.88 16.12 1.29
CA MET A 49 -21.83 16.66 0.31
C MET A 49 -21.22 16.76 -1.09
N ALA A 50 -19.95 17.16 -1.21
CA ALA A 50 -19.24 17.20 -2.48
C ALA A 50 -19.08 15.79 -3.09
N ALA A 51 -18.66 14.81 -2.28
CA ALA A 51 -18.48 13.44 -2.72
C ALA A 51 -19.79 12.78 -3.16
N VAL A 52 -20.87 12.97 -2.39
CA VAL A 52 -22.21 12.45 -2.72
C VAL A 52 -22.72 13.09 -4.01
N THR A 53 -22.58 14.41 -4.14
CA THR A 53 -23.04 15.12 -5.36
C THR A 53 -22.27 14.68 -6.60
N ALA A 54 -20.95 14.49 -6.49
CA ALA A 54 -20.11 13.99 -7.58
C ALA A 54 -20.53 12.56 -8.00
N ALA A 55 -20.74 11.68 -7.02
CA ALA A 55 -21.21 10.32 -7.27
C ALA A 55 -22.61 10.26 -7.90
N GLN A 56 -23.55 11.09 -7.42
CA GLN A 56 -24.90 11.20 -8.00
C GLN A 56 -24.90 11.69 -9.45
N LYS A 57 -23.91 12.49 -9.84
CA LYS A 57 -23.70 12.92 -11.22
C LYS A 57 -22.96 11.89 -12.08
N GLY A 58 -22.68 10.70 -11.53
CA GLY A 58 -22.05 9.58 -12.25
C GLY A 58 -20.53 9.55 -12.22
N ALA A 59 -19.87 10.45 -11.48
CA ALA A 59 -18.41 10.45 -11.37
C ALA A 59 -17.93 9.29 -10.48
N LYS A 60 -16.92 8.54 -10.94
CA LYS A 60 -16.23 7.58 -10.09
C LYS A 60 -15.43 8.33 -9.03
N THR A 61 -16.01 8.44 -7.83
CA THR A 61 -15.54 9.35 -6.79
C THR A 61 -14.83 8.59 -5.66
N ALA A 62 -13.68 9.08 -5.22
CA ALA A 62 -12.99 8.65 -4.01
C ALA A 62 -13.10 9.72 -2.92
N LEU A 63 -13.41 9.32 -1.69
CA LEU A 63 -13.34 10.18 -0.50
C LEU A 63 -12.20 9.69 0.39
N ILE A 64 -11.30 10.59 0.78
CA ILE A 64 -10.20 10.31 1.69
C ILE A 64 -10.40 11.19 2.92
N ASP A 65 -10.52 10.59 4.09
CA ASP A 65 -10.59 11.33 5.35
C ASP A 65 -9.61 10.76 6.37
N LYS A 66 -9.13 11.62 7.27
CA LYS A 66 -8.32 11.20 8.41
C LYS A 66 -9.26 10.65 9.49
N MET A 67 -9.76 9.43 9.30
CA MET A 67 -10.42 8.73 10.39
C MET A 67 -9.35 8.22 11.35
N GLU A 68 -9.38 8.67 12.61
CA GLU A 68 -8.78 7.90 13.69
C GLU A 68 -9.61 6.62 13.84
N GLN A 69 -9.01 5.47 13.56
CA GLN A 69 -9.62 4.21 13.97
C GLN A 69 -9.63 4.19 15.51
N LYS A 70 -10.75 4.55 16.12
CA LYS A 70 -11.05 4.06 17.46
C LYS A 70 -11.27 2.57 17.30
N GLN A 71 -10.23 1.79 17.58
CA GLN A 71 -10.37 0.35 17.78
C GLN A 71 -11.39 0.15 18.93
N PRO A 72 -12.39 -0.73 18.75
CA PRO A 72 -13.31 -1.08 19.82
C PRO A 72 -12.59 -1.73 21.01
#